data_AF-A0A258ES12-F1
#
_entry.id   AF-A0A258ES12-F1
#
_cell.length_a   1.000
_cell.length_b   1.000
_cell.length_c   1.000
_cell.angle_alpha   90.00
_cell.angle_beta   90.00
_cell.angle_gamma   90.00
#
_symmetry.space_group_name_H-M   'P 1'
#
loop_
_entity.id
_entity.type
_entity.pdbx_description
1 polymer ?
#
loop_
_entity_poly.entity_id
_entity_poly.type
_entity_poly.pdbx_seq_one_letter_code
_entity_poly.pdbx_strand_id
1 'polypeptide(L)'
;MKNYSKQSQLLDAKILALEYKQKIKTRELKEQLNITYQELRPSRLLNRAINDIKEEPQLKGNILESILSLAGGYFSKRIIVGKSNSIFKNLLGYGIQYLATKIISKNIKH
;
A
#
# COMPACT_ATOMS: atom_id res chain seq x y z
N MET A 1 51.84 26.99 41.20
CA MET A 1 50.69 27.64 40.53
C MET A 1 50.56 27.30 39.03
N LYS A 2 51.65 27.20 38.23
CA LYS A 2 51.57 26.91 36.77
C LYS A 2 50.86 25.60 36.37
N ASN A 3 50.94 24.53 37.17
CA ASN A 3 50.32 23.24 36.84
C ASN A 3 48.79 23.21 36.95
N TYR A 4 48.20 23.98 37.86
CA TYR A 4 46.74 24.05 38.02
C TYR A 4 46.07 24.75 36.84
N SER A 5 46.69 25.80 36.30
CA SER A 5 46.20 26.52 35.11
C SER A 5 46.21 25.64 33.86
N LYS A 6 47.26 24.83 33.66
CA LYS A 6 47.35 23.91 32.51
C LYS A 6 46.32 22.78 32.59
N GLN A 7 46.03 22.28 33.79
CA GLN A 7 44.98 21.27 34.00
C GLN A 7 43.58 21.85 33.75
N SER A 8 43.33 23.09 34.17
CA SER A 8 42.07 23.79 33.87
C SER A 8 41.87 23.97 32.36
N GLN A 9 42.90 24.45 31.65
CA GLN A 9 42.84 24.61 30.19
C GLN A 9 42.59 23.29 29.45
N LEU A 10 43.20 22.19 29.93
CA LEU A 10 42.96 20.85 29.38
C LEU A 10 41.51 20.39 29.62
N LEU A 11 40.96 20.69 30.80
CA LEU A 11 39.59 20.35 31.15
C LEU A 11 38.60 21.12 30.27
N ASP A 12 38.80 22.43 30.10
CA ASP A 12 37.96 23.28 29.25
C ASP A 12 37.97 22.81 27.79
N ALA A 13 39.16 22.47 27.26
CA ALA A 13 39.28 21.91 25.92
C ALA A 13 38.53 20.57 25.76
N LYS A 14 38.56 19.71 26.78
CA LYS A 14 37.78 18.46 26.78
C LYS A 14 36.28 18.70 26.88
N ILE A 15 35.85 19.65 27.71
CA ILE A 15 34.43 20.03 27.84
C ILE A 15 33.91 20.51 26.48
N LEU A 16 34.61 21.44 25.83
CA LEU A 16 34.24 21.94 24.50
C LEU A 16 34.18 20.82 23.45
N ALA A 17 35.15 19.91 23.45
CA ALA A 17 35.17 18.76 22.54
C ALA A 17 33.97 17.81 22.80
N LEU A 18 33.62 17.57 24.06
CA LEU A 18 32.49 16.73 24.44
C LEU A 18 31.15 17.38 24.10
N GLU A 19 30.99 18.67 24.35
CA GLU A 19 29.78 19.43 23.98
C GLU A 19 29.55 19.41 22.47
N TYR A 20 30.62 19.64 21.70
CA TYR A 20 30.55 19.56 20.24
C TYR A 20 30.14 18.16 19.77
N LYS A 21 30.76 17.11 20.33
CA LYS A 21 30.43 15.72 20.04
C LYS A 21 28.99 15.38 20.42
N GLN A 22 28.51 15.86 21.57
CA GLN A 22 27.14 15.66 22.03
C GLN A 22 26.14 16.34 21.08
N LYS A 23 26.44 17.57 20.64
CA LYS A 23 25.60 18.32 19.71
C LYS A 23 25.47 17.60 18.36
N ILE A 24 26.57 17.08 17.82
CA ILE A 24 26.56 16.28 16.59
C ILE A 24 25.72 15.02 16.78
N LYS A 25 26.01 14.21 17.79
CA LYS A 25 25.28 12.96 18.05
C LYS A 25 23.78 13.20 18.22
N THR A 26 23.40 14.26 18.92
CA THR A 26 21.99 14.61 19.12
C THR A 26 21.32 14.97 17.81
N ARG A 27 22.01 15.68 16.92
CA ARG A 27 21.50 16.00 15.58
C ARG A 27 21.33 14.74 14.74
N GLU A 28 22.35 13.89 14.69
CA GLU A 28 22.30 12.61 13.95
C GLU A 28 21.18 11.71 14.46
N LEU A 29 21.00 11.62 15.78
CA LEU A 29 19.91 10.84 16.37
C LEU A 29 18.54 11.37 15.94
N LYS A 30 18.34 12.69 15.98
CA LYS A 30 17.08 13.31 15.53
C LYS A 30 16.82 13.05 14.05
N GLU A 31 17.86 13.06 13.22
CA GLU A 31 17.76 12.77 11.80
C GLU A 31 17.37 11.31 11.54
N GLN A 32 18.02 10.36 12.21
CA GLN A 32 17.68 8.93 12.12
C GLN A 32 16.27 8.64 12.62
N LEU A 33 15.82 9.31 13.69
CA LEU A 33 14.45 9.20 14.18
C LEU A 33 13.45 9.72 13.15
N ASN A 34 13.73 10.86 12.52
CA ASN A 34 12.86 11.39 11.46
C ASN A 34 12.80 10.45 10.24
N ILE A 35 13.93 9.89 9.82
CA ILE A 35 13.97 8.91 8.72
C ILE A 35 13.14 7.67 9.08
N THR A 36 13.39 7.07 10.25
CA THR A 36 12.65 5.90 10.73
C THR A 36 11.15 6.21 10.82
N TYR A 37 10.79 7.36 11.38
CA TYR A 37 9.39 7.79 11.45
C TYR A 37 8.77 7.92 10.06
N GLN A 38 9.48 8.48 9.08
CA GLN A 38 8.98 8.60 7.73
C GLN A 38 8.84 7.23 7.03
N GLU A 39 9.74 6.28 7.28
CA GLU A 39 9.65 4.91 6.77
C GLU A 39 8.48 4.12 7.34
N LEU A 40 8.16 4.34 8.61
CA LEU A 40 7.02 3.71 9.28
C LEU A 40 5.67 4.37 8.95
N ARG A 41 5.66 5.42 8.12
CA ARG A 41 4.39 6.03 7.68
C ARG A 41 3.58 5.00 6.91
N PRO A 42 2.26 4.88 7.17
CA PRO A 42 1.40 3.92 6.48
C PRO A 42 1.50 3.99 4.97
N SER A 43 1.65 5.18 4.39
CA SER A 43 1.83 5.36 2.95
C SER A 43 3.12 4.72 2.41
N ARG A 44 4.24 4.80 3.12
CA ARG A 44 5.49 4.14 2.71
C ARG A 44 5.43 2.63 2.91
N LEU A 45 4.82 2.17 3.99
CA LEU A 45 4.60 0.74 4.24
C LEU A 45 3.70 0.12 3.16
N LEU A 46 2.61 0.79 2.78
CA LEU A 46 1.73 0.34 1.69
C LEU A 46 2.46 0.34 0.35
N ASN A 47 3.22 1.39 0.02
CA ASN A 47 4.00 1.44 -1.21
C ASN A 47 5.04 0.30 -1.26
N ARG A 48 5.70 0.03 -0.14
CA ARG A 48 6.64 -1.08 -0.01
C ARG A 48 5.94 -2.42 -0.22
N ALA A 49 4.84 -2.68 0.48
CA ALA A 49 4.05 -3.89 0.30
C ALA A 49 3.57 -4.07 -1.15
N ILE A 50 3.10 -3.01 -1.81
CA ILE A 50 2.70 -3.05 -3.23
C ILE A 50 3.89 -3.37 -4.14
N ASN A 51 5.06 -2.79 -3.87
CA ASN A 51 6.27 -3.06 -4.64
C ASN A 51 6.78 -4.49 -4.41
N ASP A 52 6.78 -4.97 -3.17
CA ASP A 52 7.15 -6.36 -2.82
C ASP A 52 6.23 -7.36 -3.53
N ILE A 53 4.92 -7.09 -3.55
CA ILE A 53 3.94 -7.87 -4.34
C ILE A 53 4.25 -7.78 -5.83
N LYS A 54 4.74 -6.64 -6.33
CA LYS A 54 5.10 -6.48 -7.75
C LYS A 54 6.39 -7.19 -8.13
N GLU A 55 7.32 -7.36 -7.20
CA GLU A 55 8.63 -7.95 -7.47
C GLU A 55 8.60 -9.47 -7.34
N GLU A 56 7.70 -10.03 -6.53
CA GLU A 56 7.60 -11.48 -6.33
C GLU A 56 6.47 -12.13 -7.17
N PRO A 57 6.81 -12.93 -8.20
CA PRO A 57 5.81 -13.52 -9.10
C PRO A 57 4.81 -14.44 -8.40
N GLN A 58 5.23 -15.14 -7.34
CA GLN A 58 4.39 -16.05 -6.57
C GLN A 58 3.34 -15.30 -5.73
N LEU A 59 3.72 -14.18 -5.10
CA LEU A 59 2.79 -13.34 -4.32
C LEU A 59 1.73 -12.67 -5.21
N LYS A 60 2.10 -12.25 -6.43
CA LYS A 60 1.12 -11.76 -7.41
C LYS A 60 0.00 -12.75 -7.67
N GLY A 61 0.35 -14.01 -7.93
CA GLY A 61 -0.62 -15.06 -8.24
C GLY A 61 -1.64 -15.23 -7.12
N ASN A 62 -1.15 -15.43 -5.89
CA ASN A 62 -1.99 -15.68 -4.73
C ASN A 62 -2.90 -14.50 -4.38
N ILE A 63 -2.41 -13.25 -4.51
CA ILE A 63 -3.19 -12.05 -4.20
C ILE A 63 -4.24 -11.78 -5.28
N LEU A 64 -3.89 -11.94 -6.56
CA LEU A 64 -4.86 -11.81 -7.66
C LEU A 64 -5.97 -12.86 -7.52
N GLU A 65 -5.62 -14.11 -7.22
CA GLU A 65 -6.59 -15.18 -6.99
C GLU A 65 -7.47 -14.90 -5.76
N SER A 66 -6.90 -14.36 -4.68
CA SER A 66 -7.65 -13.95 -3.50
C SER A 66 -8.62 -12.79 -3.80
N ILE A 67 -8.17 -11.79 -4.56
CA ILE A 67 -9.02 -10.66 -4.97
C ILE A 67 -10.16 -11.16 -5.89
N LEU A 68 -9.83 -12.02 -6.86
CA LEU A 68 -10.80 -12.60 -7.78
C LEU A 68 -11.81 -13.50 -7.07
N SER A 69 -11.38 -14.30 -6.10
CA SER A 69 -12.27 -15.17 -5.31
C SER A 69 -13.15 -14.36 -4.35
N LEU A 70 -12.63 -13.30 -3.73
CA LEU A 70 -13.43 -12.39 -2.89
C LEU A 70 -14.44 -11.59 -3.73
N ALA A 71 -13.98 -10.97 -4.82
CA ALA A 71 -14.86 -10.23 -5.72
C ALA A 71 -15.88 -11.17 -6.35
N GLY A 72 -15.44 -12.29 -6.90
CA GLY A 72 -16.28 -13.33 -7.49
C GLY A 72 -17.29 -13.88 -6.49
N GLY A 73 -16.88 -14.18 -5.25
CA GLY A 73 -17.75 -14.64 -4.18
C GLY A 73 -18.76 -13.57 -3.74
N TYR A 74 -18.35 -12.31 -3.65
CA TYR A 74 -19.24 -11.18 -3.32
C TYR A 74 -20.27 -10.92 -4.42
N PHE A 75 -19.84 -10.88 -5.69
CA PHE A 75 -20.73 -10.74 -6.83
C PHE A 75 -21.66 -11.96 -6.96
N SER A 76 -21.12 -13.16 -6.80
CA SER A 76 -21.90 -14.41 -6.78
C SER A 76 -22.96 -14.38 -5.69
N LYS A 77 -22.61 -14.01 -4.45
CA LYS A 77 -23.58 -13.86 -3.35
C LYS A 77 -24.63 -12.78 -3.66
N ARG A 78 -24.25 -11.67 -4.29
CA ARG A 78 -25.19 -10.61 -4.66
C ARG A 78 -26.16 -11.05 -5.76
N ILE A 79 -25.69 -11.86 -6.71
CA ILE A 79 -26.48 -12.42 -7.82
C ILE A 79 -27.35 -13.58 -7.34
N ILE A 80 -26.87 -14.44 -6.44
CA ILE A 80 -27.59 -15.66 -6.02
C ILE A 80 -28.49 -15.40 -4.80
N VAL A 81 -28.02 -14.66 -3.79
CA VAL A 81 -28.67 -14.51 -2.47
C VAL A 81 -29.35 -13.15 -2.26
N GLY A 82 -28.97 -12.10 -3.01
CA GLY A 82 -29.66 -10.79 -2.98
C GLY A 82 -31.08 -10.86 -3.58
N LYS A 83 -31.77 -9.71 -3.75
CA LYS A 83 -33.06 -9.56 -4.50
C LYS A 83 -32.89 -9.91 -6.01
N SER A 84 -32.39 -11.12 -6.27
CA SER A 84 -31.90 -11.70 -7.52
C SER A 84 -32.97 -11.83 -8.59
N ASN A 85 -34.24 -11.93 -8.16
CA ASN A 85 -35.37 -12.11 -9.05
C ASN A 85 -35.46 -11.05 -10.15
N SER A 86 -34.88 -9.86 -9.98
CA SER A 86 -34.87 -8.83 -11.02
C SER A 86 -33.58 -8.83 -11.86
N ILE A 87 -32.39 -8.91 -11.28
CA ILE A 87 -31.13 -8.74 -12.03
C ILE A 87 -30.88 -9.92 -12.97
N PHE A 88 -30.98 -11.16 -12.47
CA PHE A 88 -30.74 -12.34 -13.30
C PHE A 88 -31.82 -12.51 -14.38
N LYS A 89 -33.09 -12.28 -14.03
CA LYS A 89 -34.19 -12.30 -15.01
C LYS A 89 -34.06 -11.21 -16.06
N ASN A 90 -33.64 -10.00 -15.68
CA ASN A 90 -33.40 -8.91 -16.64
C ASN A 90 -32.23 -9.25 -17.57
N LEU A 91 -31.15 -9.83 -17.05
CA LEU A 91 -29.99 -10.21 -17.86
C LEU A 91 -30.34 -11.31 -18.88
N LEU A 92 -31.05 -12.36 -18.43
CA LEU A 92 -31.57 -13.40 -19.33
C LEU A 92 -32.60 -12.85 -20.31
N GLY A 93 -33.50 -11.97 -19.87
CA GLY A 93 -34.49 -11.30 -20.70
C GLY A 93 -33.85 -10.50 -21.82
N TYR A 94 -32.84 -9.67 -21.51
CA TYR A 94 -32.06 -8.94 -22.50
C TYR A 94 -31.30 -9.87 -23.46
N GLY A 95 -30.76 -10.98 -22.97
CA GLY A 95 -30.08 -11.98 -23.81
C GLY A 95 -31.03 -12.62 -24.81
N ILE A 96 -32.20 -13.08 -24.35
CA ILE A 96 -33.23 -13.67 -25.20
C ILE A 96 -33.74 -12.62 -26.19
N GLN A 97 -34.00 -11.39 -25.75
CA GLN A 97 -34.47 -10.30 -26.60
C GLN A 97 -33.43 -9.95 -27.67
N TYR A 98 -32.14 -9.87 -27.32
CA TYR A 98 -31.07 -9.62 -28.28
C TYR A 98 -30.96 -10.73 -29.34
N LEU A 99 -31.05 -12.01 -28.93
CA LEU A 99 -31.03 -13.13 -29.85
C LEU A 99 -32.26 -13.13 -30.77
N ALA A 100 -33.45 -12.93 -30.21
CA ALA A 100 -34.69 -12.83 -30.98
C ALA A 100 -34.62 -11.66 -31.98
N THR A 101 -34.21 -10.47 -31.54
CA THR A 101 -34.03 -9.30 -32.40
C THR A 101 -33.00 -9.57 -33.50
N LYS A 102 -31.88 -10.25 -33.20
CA LYS A 102 -30.86 -10.59 -34.20
C LYS A 102 -31.37 -11.60 -35.24
N ILE A 103 -32.20 -12.57 -34.84
CA ILE A 103 -32.81 -13.54 -35.75
C ILE A 103 -33.87 -12.86 -36.63
N ILE A 104 -34.72 -12.03 -36.02
CA ILE A 104 -35.80 -11.32 -36.73
C ILE A 104 -35.22 -10.27 -37.68
N SER A 105 -34.26 -9.45 -37.25
CA SER A 105 -33.60 -8.44 -38.11
C SER A 105 -32.82 -9.06 -39.27
N LYS A 106 -32.33 -10.30 -39.13
CA LYS A 106 -31.72 -11.04 -40.24
C LYS A 106 -32.74 -11.51 -41.28
N ASN A 107 -33.98 -11.82 -40.87
CA ASN A 107 -35.05 -12.26 -41.77
C ASN A 107 -35.88 -11.10 -42.38
N ILE A 108 -35.79 -9.88 -41.81
CA ILE A 108 -36.51 -8.69 -42.29
C ILE A 108 -35.64 -7.85 -43.26
N LYS A 109 -34.34 -8.14 -43.40
CA LYS A 109 -33.53 -7.62 -44.52
C LYS A 109 -33.87 -8.40 -45.80
N HIS A 110 -35.00 -8.05 -46.40
CA HIS A 110 -35.23 -8.13 -47.85
C HIS A 110 -35.21 -6.70 -48.40
#